data_AF-D4N0Q9-F1
#
_entry.id   AF-D4N0Q9-F1
#
_cell.length_a   1.000
_cell.length_b   1.000
_cell.length_c   1.000
_cell.angle_alpha   90.00
_cell.angle_beta   90.00
_cell.angle_gamma   90.00
#
_symmetry.space_group_name_H-M   'P 1'
#
loop_
_entity.id
_entity.type
_entity.pdbx_description
1 polymer ?
#
loop_
_entity_poly.entity_id
_entity_poly.type
_entity_poly.pdbx_seq_one_letter_code
_entity_poly.pdbx_strand_id
1 'polypeptide(L)'
;MMRIYSELILLPTFEERYEYLKLDGQVGQETFGSDRYLNQLFYKDREWLSIRNDVIIRDAGRDLGIEGRELNSYIIVHHMNPITRDDIINRTELLLNPEYLICVSARTHKAIHYSDSGLLISDPVIRQKNDTCPWKR
;
A
#
# COMPACT_ATOMS: atom_id res chain seq x y z
N MET A 1 3.92 5.36 -16.30
CA MET A 1 2.86 4.35 -16.43
C MET A 1 2.02 4.41 -15.16
N MET A 2 0.70 4.36 -15.27
CA MET A 2 -0.16 4.33 -14.08
C MET A 2 -0.20 2.92 -13.51
N ARG A 3 -0.19 2.82 -12.18
CA ARG A 3 -0.30 1.56 -11.45
C ARG A 3 -1.76 1.22 -11.22
N ILE A 4 -2.17 0.00 -11.55
CA ILE A 4 -3.55 -0.46 -11.38
C ILE A 4 -3.63 -1.81 -10.66
N TYR A 5 -4.76 -2.04 -9.99
CA TYR A 5 -4.99 -3.21 -9.15
C TYR A 5 -5.01 -4.49 -10.00
N SER A 6 -5.66 -4.44 -11.16
CA SER A 6 -5.72 -5.58 -12.09
C SER A 6 -4.35 -6.08 -12.54
N GLU A 7 -3.34 -5.20 -12.61
CA GLU A 7 -1.95 -5.60 -12.88
C GLU A 7 -1.24 -6.08 -11.61
N LEU A 8 -1.42 -5.37 -10.50
CA LEU A 8 -0.79 -5.68 -9.21
C LEU A 8 -1.10 -7.12 -8.76
N ILE A 9 -2.35 -7.58 -8.90
CA ILE A 9 -2.75 -8.90 -8.42
C ILE A 9 -2.13 -10.06 -9.20
N LEU A 10 -1.62 -9.80 -10.41
CA LEU A 10 -0.93 -10.80 -11.22
C LEU A 10 0.45 -11.12 -10.65
N LEU A 11 0.98 -10.26 -9.78
CA LEU A 11 2.24 -10.45 -9.08
C LEU A 11 1.98 -11.35 -7.85
N PRO A 12 2.56 -12.57 -7.81
CA PRO A 12 2.23 -13.55 -6.78
C PRO A 12 2.88 -13.25 -5.43
N THR A 13 4.02 -12.56 -5.39
CA THR A 13 4.75 -12.32 -4.14
C THR A 13 4.55 -10.92 -3.58
N PHE A 14 4.80 -10.79 -2.27
CA PHE A 14 4.74 -9.51 -1.58
C PHE A 14 5.83 -8.55 -2.09
N GLU A 15 7.03 -9.07 -2.35
CA GLU A 15 8.17 -8.32 -2.86
C GLU A 15 7.91 -7.78 -4.26
N GLU A 16 7.34 -8.57 -5.15
CA GLU A 16 6.99 -8.11 -6.51
C GLU A 16 5.92 -7.01 -6.46
N ARG A 17 4.89 -7.17 -5.62
CA ARG A 17 3.85 -6.13 -5.42
C ARG A 17 4.44 -4.86 -4.84
N TYR A 18 5.35 -4.98 -3.88
CA TYR A 18 6.08 -3.84 -3.33
C TYR A 18 6.92 -3.12 -4.39
N GLU A 19 7.76 -3.85 -5.14
CA GLU A 19 8.60 -3.25 -6.18
C GLU A 19 7.77 -2.63 -7.31
N TYR A 20 6.60 -3.21 -7.63
CA TYR A 20 5.65 -2.57 -8.55
C TYR A 20 5.16 -1.22 -8.04
N LEU A 21 4.84 -1.09 -6.74
CA LEU A 21 4.31 0.14 -6.14
C LEU A 21 5.37 1.16 -5.74
N LYS A 22 6.60 0.71 -5.51
CA LYS A 22 7.74 1.54 -5.10
C LYS A 22 7.90 2.73 -6.05
N LEU A 23 8.06 3.91 -5.47
CA LEU A 23 8.22 5.15 -6.23
C LEU A 23 9.71 5.49 -6.35
N ASP A 24 10.27 5.49 -7.56
CA ASP A 24 11.64 5.96 -7.79
C ASP A 24 11.81 7.50 -7.64
N GLY A 25 10.80 8.19 -7.08
CA GLY A 25 10.67 9.65 -7.04
C GLY A 25 11.35 10.33 -5.84
N GLN A 26 11.85 11.56 -6.06
CA GLN A 26 12.46 12.40 -5.04
C GLN A 26 11.45 12.78 -3.93
N VAL A 27 11.85 12.55 -2.68
CA VAL A 27 11.20 13.09 -1.49
C VAL A 27 11.09 14.62 -1.63
N GLY A 28 9.88 15.18 -1.64
CA GLY A 28 9.66 16.63 -1.63
C GLY A 28 9.10 17.26 -2.90
N GLN A 29 8.67 16.50 -3.91
CA GLN A 29 7.71 17.05 -4.88
C GLN A 29 6.42 17.47 -4.16
N GLU A 30 5.74 18.51 -4.65
CA GLU A 30 4.43 18.98 -4.16
C GLU A 30 3.40 17.85 -4.23
N THR A 31 3.42 17.00 -3.22
CA THR A 31 2.43 15.97 -2.99
C THR A 31 1.35 16.57 -2.11
N PHE A 32 0.14 16.04 -2.26
CA PHE A 32 -1.06 16.44 -1.51
C PHE A 32 -0.88 16.63 0.01
N GLY A 33 0.16 16.04 0.62
CA GLY A 33 0.46 16.13 2.05
C GLY A 33 0.65 17.56 2.61
N SER A 34 0.94 18.57 1.78
CA SER A 34 1.14 19.96 2.23
C SER A 34 -0.16 20.70 2.57
N ASP A 35 -1.28 20.38 1.89
CA ASP A 35 -2.59 21.03 2.08
C ASP A 35 -3.45 20.32 3.14
N ARG A 36 -3.02 20.40 4.40
CA ARG A 36 -3.62 19.68 5.54
C ARG A 36 -5.15 19.84 5.67
N TYR A 37 -5.74 20.96 5.23
CA TYR A 37 -7.19 21.15 5.29
C TYR A 37 -7.94 20.28 4.28
N LEU A 38 -7.40 20.11 3.06
CA LEU A 38 -7.99 19.27 2.02
C LEU A 38 -7.93 17.79 2.43
N ASN A 39 -6.82 17.34 3.01
CA ASN A 39 -6.70 15.97 3.56
C ASN A 39 -7.80 15.67 4.56
N GLN A 40 -8.04 16.60 5.49
CA GLN A 40 -9.05 16.42 6.53
C GLN A 40 -10.47 16.36 5.98
N LEU A 41 -10.77 17.13 4.92
CA LEU A 41 -12.07 17.08 4.26
C LEU A 41 -12.24 15.77 3.50
N PHE A 42 -11.26 15.41 2.66
CA PHE A 42 -11.32 14.22 1.82
C PHE A 42 -11.42 12.92 2.64
N TYR A 43 -10.54 12.72 3.63
CA TYR A 43 -10.55 11.48 4.41
C TYR A 43 -11.75 11.33 5.36
N LYS A 44 -12.59 12.37 5.49
CA LYS A 44 -13.88 12.33 6.20
C LYS A 44 -15.09 12.27 5.26
N ASP A 45 -14.86 12.34 3.95
CA ASP A 45 -15.92 12.28 2.94
C ASP A 45 -16.60 10.90 2.96
N ARG A 46 -17.94 10.87 2.82
CA ARG A 46 -18.71 9.62 2.92
C ARG A 46 -18.41 8.67 1.77
N GLU A 47 -18.16 9.20 0.59
CA GLU A 47 -17.86 8.43 -0.62
C GLU A 47 -16.51 7.74 -0.46
N TRP A 48 -15.50 8.49 0.03
CA TRP A 48 -14.21 7.92 0.40
C TRP A 48 -14.36 6.81 1.44
N LEU A 49 -15.13 7.05 2.51
CA LEU A 49 -15.33 6.03 3.56
C LEU A 49 -16.03 4.77 3.02
N SER A 50 -16.94 4.91 2.06
CA SER A 50 -17.59 3.78 1.39
C SER A 50 -16.58 2.98 0.57
N ILE A 51 -15.88 3.64 -0.36
CA ILE A 51 -14.88 2.99 -1.23
C ILE A 51 -13.76 2.36 -0.40
N ARG A 52 -13.34 3.03 0.68
CA ARG A 52 -12.36 2.48 1.63
C ARG A 52 -12.82 1.13 2.18
N ASN A 53 -14.09 0.99 2.55
CA ASN A 53 -14.61 -0.28 3.04
C ASN A 53 -14.65 -1.35 1.94
N ASP A 54 -15.05 -0.98 0.73
CA ASP A 54 -15.07 -1.90 -0.42
C ASP A 54 -13.67 -2.45 -0.73
N VAL A 55 -12.65 -1.58 -0.70
CA VAL A 55 -11.24 -1.97 -0.88
C VAL A 55 -10.77 -2.90 0.24
N ILE A 56 -11.11 -2.60 1.50
CA ILE A 56 -10.76 -3.47 2.65
C ILE A 56 -11.38 -4.86 2.50
N ILE A 57 -12.63 -4.93 2.06
CA ILE A 57 -13.33 -6.21 1.83
C ILE A 57 -12.67 -6.97 0.67
N ARG A 58 -12.42 -6.30 -0.46
CA ARG A 58 -11.76 -6.88 -1.64
C ARG A 58 -10.40 -7.48 -1.28
N ASP A 59 -9.59 -6.76 -0.51
CA ASP A 59 -8.24 -7.19 -0.14
C ASP A 59 -8.22 -8.13 1.08
N ALA A 60 -9.40 -8.51 1.60
CA ALA A 60 -9.58 -9.29 2.82
C ALA A 60 -8.80 -8.75 4.04
N GLY A 61 -8.61 -7.42 4.09
CA GLY A 61 -7.81 -6.77 5.13
C GLY A 61 -6.36 -7.24 5.20
N ARG A 62 -5.75 -7.61 4.07
CA ARG A 62 -4.37 -8.11 3.99
C ARG A 62 -3.42 -7.06 3.42
N ASP A 63 -2.19 -7.05 3.90
CA ASP A 63 -1.13 -6.17 3.39
C ASP A 63 -0.82 -6.52 1.93
N LEU A 64 -0.98 -5.54 1.03
CA LEU A 64 -0.90 -5.73 -0.41
C LEU A 64 -1.80 -6.85 -0.96
N GLY A 65 -2.86 -7.24 -0.25
CA GLY A 65 -3.73 -8.35 -0.65
C GLY A 65 -3.04 -9.72 -0.66
N ILE A 66 -1.94 -9.90 0.08
CA ILE A 66 -1.19 -11.16 0.17
C ILE A 66 -1.71 -12.01 1.34
N GLU A 67 -2.01 -13.27 1.09
CA GLU A 67 -2.43 -14.22 2.12
C GLU A 67 -1.33 -14.45 3.17
N GLY A 68 -1.70 -14.55 4.45
CA GLY A 68 -0.75 -14.68 5.56
C GLY A 68 -0.15 -13.36 6.05
N ARG A 69 -0.62 -12.22 5.53
CA ARG A 69 -0.23 -10.87 5.95
C ARG A 69 -1.43 -10.03 6.41
N GLU A 70 -2.24 -10.59 7.31
CA GLU A 70 -3.45 -9.96 7.84
C GLU A 70 -3.15 -8.69 8.67
N LEU A 71 -3.95 -7.64 8.44
CA LEU A 71 -3.84 -6.36 9.13
C LEU A 71 -4.80 -6.33 10.34
N ASN A 72 -4.27 -6.63 11.53
CA ASN A 72 -5.09 -6.87 12.73
C ASN A 72 -5.58 -5.60 13.47
N SER A 73 -5.26 -4.39 13.02
CA SER A 73 -5.67 -3.18 13.74
C SER A 73 -5.91 -1.99 12.82
N TYR A 74 -4.83 -1.47 12.23
CA TYR A 74 -4.87 -0.23 11.46
C TYR A 74 -4.61 -0.52 9.98
N ILE A 75 -5.68 -0.47 9.19
CA ILE A 75 -5.65 -0.64 7.75
C ILE A 75 -5.60 0.73 7.08
N ILE A 76 -4.53 0.97 6.34
CA ILE A 76 -4.39 2.12 5.46
C ILE A 76 -4.85 1.66 4.07
N VAL A 77 -5.75 2.41 3.44
CA VAL A 77 -6.00 2.29 2.01
C VAL A 77 -5.12 3.32 1.31
N HIS A 78 -4.20 2.83 0.49
CA HIS A 78 -3.17 3.61 -0.18
C HIS A 78 -3.53 3.84 -1.65
N HIS A 79 -3.41 5.09 -2.10
CA HIS A 79 -3.42 5.45 -3.51
C HIS A 79 -2.13 4.98 -4.18
N MET A 80 -2.23 4.03 -5.11
CA MET A 80 -1.06 3.44 -5.80
C MET A 80 -0.33 4.43 -6.71
N ASN A 81 -1.03 5.49 -7.12
CA ASN A 81 -0.47 6.60 -7.89
C ASN A 81 -0.45 7.86 -7.02
N PRO A 82 0.61 8.68 -7.10
CA PRO A 82 0.61 9.98 -6.43
C PRO A 82 -0.61 10.81 -6.85
N ILE A 83 -1.33 11.34 -5.87
CA ILE A 83 -2.46 12.26 -6.10
C ILE A 83 -2.02 13.70 -5.85
N THR A 84 -2.54 14.60 -6.66
CA THR A 84 -2.28 16.04 -6.59
C THR A 84 -3.45 16.78 -5.96
N ARG A 85 -3.25 18.07 -5.69
CA ARG A 85 -4.33 18.98 -5.27
C ARG A 85 -5.45 19.05 -6.32
N ASP A 86 -5.09 19.10 -7.59
CA ASP A 86 -6.05 19.20 -8.69
C ASP A 86 -6.90 17.95 -8.83
N ASP A 87 -6.34 16.77 -8.51
CA ASP A 87 -7.13 15.54 -8.46
C ASP A 87 -8.31 15.66 -7.50
N ILE A 88 -8.10 16.31 -6.37
CA ILE A 88 -9.09 16.46 -5.29
C ILE A 88 -10.13 17.52 -5.61
N ILE A 89 -9.70 18.64 -6.17
CA ILE A 89 -10.60 19.70 -6.60
C ILE A 89 -11.51 19.19 -7.72
N ASN A 90 -10.94 18.46 -8.68
CA ASN A 90 -11.66 17.97 -9.86
C ASN A 90 -12.29 16.59 -9.66
N ARG A 91 -12.08 15.96 -8.51
CA ARG A 91 -12.53 14.59 -8.19
C ARG A 91 -12.20 13.60 -9.32
N THR A 92 -10.93 13.52 -9.69
CA THR A 92 -10.48 12.59 -10.73
C THR A 92 -10.71 11.15 -10.31
N GLU A 93 -10.74 10.25 -11.30
CA GLU A 93 -10.95 8.81 -11.07
C GLU A 93 -9.94 8.18 -10.11
N LEU A 94 -8.73 8.75 -9.99
CA LEU A 94 -7.67 8.27 -9.11
C LEU A 94 -8.06 8.25 -7.64
N LEU A 95 -9.01 9.09 -7.21
CA LEU A 95 -9.34 9.24 -5.79
C LEU A 95 -10.19 8.11 -5.23
N LEU A 96 -11.18 7.68 -6.01
CA LEU A 96 -12.32 6.88 -5.53
C LEU A 96 -12.53 5.62 -6.36
N ASN A 97 -11.75 5.38 -7.41
CA ASN A 97 -11.80 4.12 -8.15
C ASN A 97 -10.92 3.07 -7.44
N PRO A 98 -11.49 1.91 -7.02
CA PRO A 98 -10.74 0.82 -6.40
C PRO A 98 -9.56 0.31 -7.25
N GLU A 99 -9.58 0.48 -8.57
CA GLU A 99 -8.45 0.10 -9.44
C GLU A 99 -7.16 0.86 -9.12
N TYR A 100 -7.24 1.98 -8.39
CA TYR A 100 -6.06 2.77 -8.00
C TYR A 100 -5.77 2.71 -6.49
N LEU A 101 -6.43 1.82 -5.76
CA LEU A 101 -6.35 1.70 -4.30
C LEU A 101 -5.93 0.29 -3.86
N ILE A 102 -5.17 0.19 -2.76
CA ILE A 102 -4.77 -1.08 -2.15
C ILE A 102 -4.61 -0.97 -0.63
N CYS A 103 -4.94 -2.02 0.12
CA CYS A 103 -4.66 -2.10 1.54
C CYS A 103 -3.17 -2.26 1.84
N VAL A 104 -2.65 -1.48 2.79
CA VAL A 104 -1.27 -1.57 3.27
C VAL A 104 -1.18 -1.46 4.78
N SER A 105 -0.15 -2.06 5.36
CA SER A 105 0.26 -1.76 6.73
C SER A 105 0.93 -0.38 6.82
N ALA A 106 1.01 0.18 8.02
CA ALA A 106 1.76 1.41 8.25
C ALA A 106 3.26 1.30 7.88
N ARG A 107 3.85 0.10 7.97
CA ARG A 107 5.24 -0.15 7.58
C ARG A 107 5.39 -0.20 6.07
N THR A 108 4.52 -0.95 5.39
CA THR A 108 4.49 -1.05 3.92
C THR A 108 4.21 0.30 3.27
N HIS A 109 3.27 1.08 3.82
CA HIS A 109 3.04 2.45 3.37
C HIS A 109 4.32 3.29 3.41
N LYS A 110 5.05 3.29 4.54
CA LYS A 110 6.33 4.02 4.65
C LYS A 110 7.39 3.47 3.70
N ALA A 111 7.48 2.15 3.56
CA ALA A 111 8.41 1.51 2.64
C ALA A 111 8.18 2.00 1.21
N ILE A 112 6.93 2.09 0.75
CA ILE A 112 6.58 2.59 -0.59
C ILE A 112 6.96 4.07 -0.74
N HIS A 113 6.63 4.92 0.25
CA HIS A 113 6.93 6.36 0.20
C HIS A 113 8.41 6.71 0.24
N TYR A 114 9.20 5.93 0.98
CA TYR A 114 10.64 6.14 1.13
C TYR A 114 11.49 5.22 0.24
N SER A 115 10.85 4.35 -0.53
CA SER A 115 11.48 3.32 -1.34
C SER A 115 12.50 2.47 -0.58
N ASP A 116 12.22 2.24 0.70
CA ASP A 116 13.09 1.53 1.65
C ASP A 116 12.50 0.15 2.00
N SER A 117 13.01 -0.88 1.31
CA SER A 117 12.65 -2.28 1.56
C SER A 117 13.04 -2.76 2.97
N GLY A 118 14.00 -2.11 3.64
CA GLY A 118 14.40 -2.43 5.01
C GLY A 118 13.30 -2.18 6.04
N LEU A 119 12.28 -1.39 5.70
CA LEU A 119 11.11 -1.15 6.54
C LEU A 119 10.10 -2.30 6.51
N LEU A 120 10.17 -3.19 5.51
CA LEU A 120 9.23 -4.30 5.35
C LEU A 120 9.40 -5.36 6.45
N ILE A 121 8.34 -6.11 6.72
CA ILE A 121 8.41 -7.31 7.55
C ILE A 121 8.80 -8.46 6.63
N SER A 122 9.96 -9.05 6.88
CA SER A 122 10.43 -10.24 6.17
C SER A 122 9.56 -11.44 6.52
N ASP A 123 9.37 -12.31 5.53
CA ASP A 123 8.73 -13.59 5.78
C ASP A 123 9.55 -14.45 6.76
N PRO A 124 8.89 -15.38 7.48
CA PRO A 124 9.58 -16.34 8.32
C PRO A 124 10.62 -17.11 7.50
N VAL A 125 11.81 -17.30 8.07
CA VAL A 125 12.87 -18.08 7.42
C VAL A 125 12.39 -19.53 7.28
N ILE A 126 12.45 -20.07 6.05
CA ILE A 126 12.15 -21.47 5.79
C ILE A 126 13.14 -22.33 6.58
N ARG A 127 12.59 -23.14 7.49
CA ARG A 127 13.39 -23.97 8.39
C ARG A 127 14.07 -25.10 7.62
N GLN A 128 15.33 -25.35 7.91
CA GLN A 128 16.11 -26.45 7.33
C GLN A 128 16.58 -27.42 8.43
N LYS A 129 16.86 -28.67 8.05
CA LYS A 129 17.39 -29.66 8.99
C LYS A 129 18.67 -29.11 9.64
N ASN A 130 18.69 -29.09 10.97
CA ASN A 130 19.80 -28.58 11.80
C ASN A 130 20.02 -27.05 11.76
N ASP A 131 19.08 -26.24 11.24
CA ASP A 131 19.22 -24.77 11.19
C ASP A 131 19.38 -24.07 12.55
N THR A 132 18.94 -24.70 13.64
CA THR A 132 19.15 -24.26 15.02
C THR A 132 20.24 -25.04 15.75
N CYS A 133 21.04 -25.84 15.06
CA CYS A 133 22.13 -26.64 15.65
C CYS A 133 23.48 -26.26 15.02
N PRO A 134 24.16 -25.19 15.49
CA PRO A 134 25.44 -24.71 14.95
C PRO A 134 26.55 -25.78 14.85
N TRP A 135 26.46 -26.86 15.64
CA TRP A 135 27.43 -27.95 15.70
C TRP A 135 27.09 -29.16 14.82
N LYS A 136 25.90 -29.21 14.22
CA LYS A 136 25.49 -30.27 13.28
C LYS A 136 25.57 -29.72 11.86
N ARG A 137 26.80 -29.66 11.33
CA ARG A 137 27.03 -29.47 9.89
C ARG A 137 26.53 -30.68 9.11
#